data_AF-A0A925SRX4-F1
#
_entry.id   AF-A0A925SRX4-F1
#
_cell.length_a   1.000
_cell.length_b   1.000
_cell.length_c   1.000
_cell.angle_alpha   90.00
_cell.angle_beta   90.00
_cell.angle_gamma   90.00
#
_symmetry.space_group_name_H-M   'P 1'
#
loop_
_entity.id
_entity.type
_entity.pdbx_description
1 polymer ?
#
loop_
_entity_poly.entity_id
_entity_poly.type
_entity_poly.pdbx_seq_one_letter_code
_entity_poly.pdbx_strand_id
1 'polypeptide(L)'
;MDSLSHALIGLAVAGLSGQQLSIHDPIYIAAVLGSQAPDFDIIAYCRGNFSYIKQHRGFSHSIPGLAIWSPLIGIILHFFMPQTNLLALMGWAFAGGFSHIIMDYFNTHGAA
;
A
#
# COMPACT_ATOMS: atom_id res chain seq x y z
N MET A 1 8.59 7.85 -5.35
CA MET A 1 9.73 7.01 -5.80
C MET A 1 9.18 6.12 -6.92
N ASP A 2 9.91 5.16 -7.53
CA ASP A 2 9.27 4.29 -8.53
C ASP A 2 8.47 3.15 -7.85
N SER A 3 7.43 2.65 -8.52
CA SER A 3 6.51 1.66 -7.96
C SER A 3 7.19 0.32 -7.62
N LEU A 4 8.23 -0.09 -8.35
CA LEU A 4 8.98 -1.32 -8.02
C LEU A 4 9.71 -1.16 -6.69
N SER A 5 10.35 -0.03 -6.45
CA SER A 5 10.98 0.28 -5.16
C SER A 5 9.96 0.23 -4.01
N HIS A 6 8.76 0.77 -4.18
CA HIS A 6 7.69 0.65 -3.17
C HIS A 6 7.26 -0.80 -2.93
N ALA A 7 7.17 -1.62 -3.98
CA ALA A 7 6.82 -3.03 -3.85
C ALA A 7 7.89 -3.79 -3.06
N LEU A 8 9.17 -3.54 -3.34
CA LEU A 8 10.29 -4.16 -2.63
C LEU A 8 10.34 -3.73 -1.16
N ILE A 9 10.04 -2.47 -0.84
CA ILE A 9 9.95 -2.01 0.54
C ILE A 9 8.75 -2.65 1.25
N GLY A 10 7.59 -2.75 0.59
CA GLY A 10 6.44 -3.47 1.13
C GLY A 10 6.75 -4.95 1.41
N LEU A 11 7.52 -5.59 0.52
CA LEU A 11 8.02 -6.95 0.72
C LEU A 11 8.96 -7.05 1.93
N ALA A 12 9.88 -6.09 2.09
CA ALA A 12 10.79 -6.03 3.23
C ALA A 12 10.03 -5.80 4.55
N VAL A 13 9.00 -4.94 4.54
CA VAL A 13 8.10 -4.71 5.68
C VAL A 13 7.40 -6.01 6.08
N ALA A 14 6.85 -6.78 5.12
CA ALA A 14 6.25 -8.09 5.42
C ALA A 14 7.25 -9.09 6.06
N GLY A 15 8.55 -8.97 5.78
CA GLY A 15 9.60 -9.76 6.43
C GLY A 15 9.64 -9.59 7.96
N LEU A 16 9.14 -8.45 8.48
CA LEU A 16 9.02 -8.21 9.91
C LEU A 16 7.91 -9.03 10.59
N SER A 17 7.07 -9.73 9.81
CA SER A 17 6.01 -10.61 10.32
C SER A 17 6.54 -11.89 10.98
N GLY A 18 7.80 -12.24 10.74
CA GLY A 18 8.39 -13.50 11.19
C GLY A 18 8.01 -14.72 10.34
N GLN A 19 7.23 -14.55 9.28
CA GLN A 19 6.95 -15.60 8.31
C GLN A 19 8.08 -15.77 7.31
N GLN A 20 8.30 -17.01 6.87
CA GLN A 20 9.23 -17.32 5.79
C GLN A 20 8.78 -16.61 4.50
N LEU A 21 9.73 -15.97 3.81
CA LEU A 21 9.47 -15.31 2.53
C LEU A 21 8.80 -16.28 1.54
N SER A 22 7.59 -15.93 1.11
CA SER A 22 6.82 -16.68 0.12
C SER A 22 5.89 -15.75 -0.66
N ILE A 23 5.88 -15.91 -1.99
CA ILE A 23 4.99 -15.14 -2.89
C ILE A 23 3.52 -15.54 -2.75
N HIS A 24 3.23 -16.67 -2.12
CA HIS A 24 1.87 -17.16 -1.86
C HIS A 24 1.39 -16.84 -0.45
N ASP A 25 2.24 -16.24 0.39
CA ASP A 25 1.84 -15.88 1.75
C ASP A 25 0.92 -14.64 1.72
N PRO A 26 -0.31 -14.74 2.28
CA PRO A 26 -1.28 -13.66 2.27
C PRO A 26 -0.78 -12.38 2.97
N ILE A 27 0.12 -12.47 3.95
CA ILE A 27 0.70 -11.30 4.62
C ILE A 27 1.65 -10.55 3.69
N TYR A 28 2.51 -11.28 2.97
CA TYR A 28 3.40 -10.67 1.98
C TYR A 28 2.60 -10.02 0.85
N ILE A 29 1.54 -10.69 0.38
CA ILE A 29 0.64 -10.13 -0.64
C ILE A 29 -0.04 -8.87 -0.10
N ALA A 30 -0.56 -8.89 1.14
CA ALA A 30 -1.22 -7.74 1.75
C ALA A 30 -0.29 -6.52 1.84
N ALA A 31 0.93 -6.69 2.33
CA ALA A 31 1.88 -5.59 2.48
C ALA A 31 2.34 -5.02 1.13
N VAL A 32 2.59 -5.87 0.13
CA VAL A 32 2.96 -5.42 -1.21
C VAL A 32 1.81 -4.69 -1.89
N LEU A 33 0.58 -5.21 -1.84
CA LEU A 33 -0.58 -4.51 -2.38
C LEU A 33 -0.83 -3.19 -1.64
N GLY A 34 -0.66 -3.19 -0.32
CA GLY A 34 -0.74 -1.99 0.51
C GLY A 34 0.27 -0.92 0.10
N SER A 35 1.52 -1.30 -0.17
CA SER A 35 2.56 -0.36 -0.59
C SER A 35 2.38 0.18 -2.01
N GLN A 36 1.53 -0.44 -2.83
CA GLN A 36 1.16 0.07 -4.16
C GLN A 36 -0.14 0.90 -4.16
N ALA A 37 -0.96 0.75 -3.12
CA ALA A 37 -2.30 1.33 -3.06
C ALA A 37 -2.33 2.88 -3.22
N PRO A 38 -1.39 3.65 -2.65
CA PRO A 38 -1.36 5.11 -2.84
C PRO A 38 -1.22 5.53 -4.33
N ASP A 39 -0.37 4.83 -5.09
CA ASP A 39 -0.08 5.12 -6.51
C ASP A 39 -1.26 4.81 -7.47
N PHE A 40 -2.34 4.20 -6.99
CA PHE A 40 -3.58 4.09 -7.77
C PHE A 40 -4.21 5.46 -8.09
N ASP A 41 -3.70 6.54 -7.49
CA ASP A 41 -4.03 7.91 -7.88
C ASP A 41 -3.66 8.27 -9.32
N ILE A 42 -2.85 7.46 -10.01
CA ILE A 42 -2.60 7.59 -11.44
C ILE A 42 -3.89 7.59 -12.27
N ILE A 43 -4.98 6.98 -11.77
CA ILE A 43 -6.30 7.04 -12.41
C ILE A 43 -6.81 8.50 -12.50
N ALA A 44 -6.44 9.37 -11.56
CA ALA A 44 -6.79 10.79 -11.60
C ALA A 44 -6.10 11.55 -12.76
N TYR A 45 -5.05 10.97 -13.37
CA TYR A 45 -4.44 11.48 -14.59
C TYR A 45 -5.42 11.58 -15.76
N CYS A 46 -6.42 10.69 -15.81
CA CYS A 46 -7.51 10.77 -16.80
C CYS A 46 -8.31 12.08 -16.73
N ARG A 47 -8.21 12.81 -15.62
CA ARG A 47 -8.85 14.12 -15.39
C ARG A 47 -7.86 15.29 -15.56
N GLY A 48 -6.63 15.00 -15.99
CA GLY A 48 -5.56 15.96 -16.24
C GLY A 48 -4.48 15.99 -15.16
N ASN A 49 -3.32 16.57 -15.52
CA ASN A 49 -2.12 16.62 -14.67
C ASN A 49 -2.37 17.25 -13.29
N PHE A 50 -3.19 18.30 -13.23
CA PHE A 50 -3.48 18.97 -11.96
C PHE A 50 -4.30 18.08 -11.02
N SER A 51 -5.27 17.33 -11.54
CA SER A 51 -6.06 16.38 -10.74
C SER A 51 -5.19 15.25 -10.20
N TYR A 52 -4.27 14.74 -11.02
CA TYR A 52 -3.28 13.76 -10.59
C TYR A 52 -2.42 14.28 -9.43
N ILE A 53 -1.74 15.42 -9.61
CA ILE A 53 -0.85 15.99 -8.57
C ILE A 53 -1.64 16.32 -7.28
N LYS A 54 -2.87 16.83 -7.42
CA LYS A 54 -3.73 17.11 -6.27
C LYS A 54 -4.07 15.85 -5.47
N GLN A 55 -4.30 14.73 -6.16
CA GLN A 55 -4.59 13.47 -5.49
C GLN A 55 -3.34 12.90 -4.82
N HIS A 56 -2.22 12.89 -5.56
CA HIS A 56 -0.92 12.38 -5.13
C HIS A 56 -0.36 13.10 -3.90
N ARG A 57 -0.61 14.41 -3.76
CA ARG A 57 -0.22 15.20 -2.57
C ARG A 57 -1.36 15.40 -1.57
N GLY A 58 -2.36 14.54 -1.63
CA GLY A 58 -3.60 14.71 -0.90
C GLY A 58 -4.10 13.37 -0.40
N PHE A 59 -5.31 13.01 -0.82
CA PHE A 59 -6.01 11.91 -0.19
C PHE A 59 -5.33 10.55 -0.35
N SER A 60 -4.73 10.24 -1.52
CA SER A 60 -4.12 8.92 -1.76
C SER A 60 -2.92 8.65 -0.85
N HIS A 61 -2.17 9.69 -0.48
CA HIS A 61 -0.98 9.62 0.35
C HIS A 61 -1.24 10.04 1.80
N SER A 62 -2.49 9.95 2.27
CA SER A 62 -2.89 10.34 3.62
C SER A 62 -3.25 9.15 4.51
N ILE A 63 -3.19 9.32 5.84
CA ILE A 63 -3.65 8.31 6.81
C ILE A 63 -5.11 7.89 6.55
N PRO A 64 -6.08 8.81 6.30
CA PRO A 64 -7.42 8.42 5.91
C PRO A 64 -7.48 7.59 4.62
N GLY A 65 -6.66 7.91 3.62
CA GLY A 65 -6.56 7.12 2.38
C GLY A 65 -6.10 5.69 2.65
N LEU A 66 -5.05 5.52 3.48
CA LEU A 66 -4.59 4.20 3.92
C LEU A 66 -5.65 3.46 4.72
N ALA A 67 -6.39 4.16 5.60
CA ALA A 67 -7.45 3.58 6.40
C ALA A 67 -8.63 3.06 5.56
N ILE A 68 -8.74 3.46 4.28
CA ILE A 68 -9.72 2.90 3.34
C ILE A 68 -9.12 1.77 2.51
N TRP A 69 -7.90 1.95 2.01
CA TRP A 69 -7.22 0.92 1.21
C TRP A 69 -6.92 -0.35 2.00
N SER A 70 -6.48 -0.23 3.25
CA SER A 70 -6.14 -1.37 4.10
C SER A 70 -7.32 -2.33 4.34
N PRO A 71 -8.51 -1.87 4.77
CA PRO A 71 -9.71 -2.71 4.83
C PRO A 71 -10.10 -3.32 3.50
N LEU A 72 -10.06 -2.54 2.41
CA LEU A 72 -10.44 -3.02 1.09
C LEU A 72 -9.55 -4.18 0.64
N ILE A 73 -8.23 -4.02 0.76
CA ILE A 73 -7.25 -5.07 0.44
C ILE A 73 -7.44 -6.27 1.36
N GLY A 74 -7.56 -6.04 2.68
CA GLY A 74 -7.74 -7.11 3.66
C GLY A 74 -8.98 -7.96 3.41
N ILE A 75 -10.12 -7.32 3.12
CA ILE A 75 -11.39 -8.01 2.81
C ILE A 75 -11.28 -8.82 1.52
N ILE A 76 -10.73 -8.23 0.46
CA ILE A 76 -10.53 -8.93 -0.82
C ILE A 76 -9.63 -10.15 -0.64
N LEU A 77 -8.51 -10.01 0.06
CA LEU A 77 -7.60 -11.14 0.32
C LEU A 77 -8.25 -12.20 1.20
N HIS A 78 -8.95 -11.80 2.27
CA HIS A 78 -9.63 -12.75 3.15
C HIS A 78 -10.73 -13.54 2.43
N PHE A 79 -11.41 -12.93 1.46
CA PHE A 79 -12.38 -13.64 0.61
C PHE A 79 -11.74 -14.80 -0.16
N PHE A 80 -10.52 -14.63 -0.70
CA PHE A 80 -9.81 -15.68 -1.43
C PHE A 80 -8.97 -16.60 -0.53
N MET A 81 -8.55 -16.10 0.64
CA MET A 81 -7.62 -16.75 1.57
C MET A 81 -8.19 -16.71 3.01
N PRO A 82 -9.32 -17.38 3.27
CA PRO A 82 -10.09 -17.22 4.51
C PRO A 82 -9.39 -17.78 5.75
N GLN A 83 -8.32 -18.55 5.58
CA GLN A 83 -7.54 -19.13 6.68
C GLN A 83 -6.67 -18.08 7.39
N THR A 84 -6.38 -16.95 6.74
CA THR A 84 -5.57 -15.89 7.34
C THR A 84 -6.44 -14.90 8.08
N ASN A 85 -5.98 -14.50 9.27
CA ASN A 85 -6.68 -13.54 10.10
C ASN A 85 -6.88 -12.20 9.36
N LEU A 86 -8.13 -11.77 9.24
CA LEU A 86 -8.51 -10.54 8.53
C LEU A 86 -7.81 -9.28 9.10
N LEU A 87 -7.72 -9.17 10.44
CA LEU A 87 -7.08 -8.02 11.07
C LEU A 87 -5.57 -7.97 10.77
N ALA A 88 -4.92 -9.13 10.69
CA ALA A 88 -3.53 -9.23 10.25
C ALA A 88 -3.36 -8.76 8.80
N LEU A 89 -4.22 -9.20 7.88
CA LEU A 89 -4.19 -8.76 6.48
C LEU A 89 -4.36 -7.24 6.36
N MET A 90 -5.34 -6.67 7.08
CA MET A 90 -5.55 -5.22 7.12
C MET A 90 -4.32 -4.51 7.71
N GLY A 91 -3.78 -5.00 8.83
CA GLY A 91 -2.62 -4.42 9.50
C GLY A 91 -1.39 -4.39 8.60
N TRP A 92 -1.10 -5.49 7.89
CA TRP A 92 0.04 -5.56 6.97
C TRP A 92 -0.16 -4.74 5.70
N ALA A 93 -1.39 -4.68 5.16
CA ALA A 93 -1.71 -3.75 4.08
C ALA A 93 -1.52 -2.28 4.51
N PHE A 94 -1.93 -1.94 5.74
CA PHE A 94 -1.70 -0.61 6.29
C PHE A 94 -0.21 -0.32 6.47
N ALA A 95 0.56 -1.26 7.03
CA ALA A 95 2.01 -1.11 7.20
C ALA A 95 2.74 -0.91 5.86
N GLY A 96 2.34 -1.66 4.82
CA GLY A 96 2.84 -1.48 3.46
C GLY A 96 2.55 -0.09 2.91
N GLY A 97 1.30 0.36 2.98
CA GLY A 97 0.92 1.71 2.53
C GLY A 97 1.56 2.83 3.36
N PHE A 98 1.76 2.61 4.66
CA PHE A 98 2.44 3.57 5.53
C PHE A 98 3.93 3.69 5.18
N SER A 99 4.58 2.57 4.85
CA SER A 99 5.95 2.59 4.35
C SER A 99 6.07 3.37 3.04
N HIS A 100 5.06 3.28 2.15
CA HIS A 100 5.01 4.06 0.93
C HIS A 100 5.05 5.56 1.22
N ILE A 101 4.12 6.07 2.05
CA ILE A 101 4.05 7.50 2.38
C ILE A 101 5.33 7.99 3.04
N ILE A 102 5.91 7.21 3.97
CA ILE A 102 7.18 7.57 4.62
C ILE A 102 8.28 7.76 3.57
N MET A 103 8.43 6.81 2.66
CA MET A 103 9.48 6.90 1.64
C MET A 103 9.26 8.05 0.68
N ASP A 104 7.99 8.34 0.38
CA ASP A 104 7.63 9.45 -0.49
C ASP A 104 7.78 10.83 0.15
N TYR A 105 7.74 10.90 1.48
CA TYR A 105 8.11 12.09 2.22
C TYR A 105 9.59 12.47 2.05
N PHE A 106 10.46 11.48 1.94
CA PHE A 106 11.91 11.68 1.76
C PHE A 106 12.35 11.75 0.30
N ASN A 107 11.43 11.63 -0.65
CA ASN A 107 11.74 11.71 -2.08
C ASN A 107 11.69 13.17 -2.58
N THR A 108 12.27 13.42 -3.76
CA THR A 108 12.32 14.77 -4.38
C THR A 108 10.94 15.32 -4.78
N HIS A 109 9.93 14.47 -4.86
CA HIS A 109 8.56 14.82 -5.23
C HIS A 109 7.65 15.13 -4.04
N GLY A 110 8.10 14.79 -2.82
CA GLY A 110 7.55 15.20 -1.52
C GLY A 110 6.04 15.07 -1.46
N ALA A 111 5.55 13.86 -1.26
CA ALA A 111 4.15 13.59 -1.00
C ALA A 111 3.97 13.19 0.48
N ALA A 112 3.11 13.94 1.16
CA ALA A 112 2.49 13.62 2.45
C ALA A 112 0.98 13.69 2.28
#